data_AF-A0A2T5I171-F1
#
_entry.id   AF-A0A2T5I171-F1
#
_cell.length_a   1.000
_cell.length_b   1.000
_cell.length_c   1.000
_cell.angle_alpha   90.00
_cell.angle_beta   90.00
_cell.angle_gamma   90.00
#
_symmetry.space_group_name_H-M   'P 1'
#
loop_
_entity.id
_entity.type
_entity.pdbx_description
1 polymer ?
#
loop_
_entity_poly.entity_id
_entity_poly.type
_entity_poly.pdbx_seq_one_letter_code
_entity_poly.pdbx_strand_id
1 'polypeptide(L)' 'MSDQTANSNKKQKQRDPDLAAAEIAMKRAAERARERAKRIGAGVMVLKDDRIVEEK' A
#
# COMPACT_ATOMS: atom_id res chain seq x y z
N MET A 1 7.79 3.06 28.21
CA MET A 1 6.44 3.67 28.27
C MET A 1 6.57 5.10 27.75
N SER A 2 6.23 5.31 26.47
CA SER A 2 5.93 6.63 25.93
C SER A 2 5.42 6.43 24.51
N ASP A 3 4.14 6.09 24.44
CA ASP A 3 3.33 6.03 23.22
C ASP A 3 3.33 7.40 22.54
N GLN A 4 4.10 7.54 21.46
CA GLN A 4 3.94 8.66 20.55
C GLN A 4 2.83 8.28 19.55
N THR A 5 1.59 8.52 19.96
CA THR A 5 0.42 8.48 19.09
C THR A 5 0.62 9.50 17.97
N ALA A 6 1.03 9.02 16.80
CA ALA A 6 1.05 9.80 15.58
C ALA A 6 -0.40 10.13 15.18
N ASN A 7 -0.93 11.19 15.77
CA ASN A 7 -2.14 11.87 15.31
C ASN A 7 -1.87 12.39 13.90
N SER A 8 -2.12 11.53 12.92
CA SER A 8 -2.10 11.83 11.50
C SER A 8 -3.31 12.69 11.19
N ASN A 9 -3.20 13.98 11.53
CA ASN A 9 -4.09 15.03 11.08
C ASN A 9 -3.88 15.19 9.57
N LYS A 10 -4.44 14.23 8.79
CA LYS A 10 -4.39 14.19 7.34
C LYS A 10 -5.25 15.35 6.82
N LYS A 11 -4.70 16.56 6.82
CA LYS A 11 -5.05 17.54 5.78
C LYS A 11 -5.00 16.76 4.48
N GLN A 12 -6.14 16.66 3.78
CA GLN A 12 -6.21 16.07 2.46
C GLN A 12 -5.28 16.88 1.57
N LYS A 13 -4.02 16.46 1.49
CA LYS A 13 -3.00 17.08 0.65
C LYS A 13 -3.59 16.99 -0.76
N GLN A 14 -3.85 18.14 -1.36
CA GLN A 14 -4.37 18.19 -2.73
C GLN A 14 -3.41 17.36 -3.58
N ARG A 15 -3.93 16.26 -4.13
CA ARG A 15 -3.13 15.35 -4.94
C ARG A 15 -2.62 16.15 -6.12
N ASP A 16 -1.32 16.04 -6.36
CA ASP A 16 -0.73 16.57 -7.57
C ASP A 16 -1.50 15.92 -8.75
N PRO A 17 -2.14 16.72 -9.61
CA PRO A 17 -2.94 16.19 -10.72
C PRO A 17 -2.12 15.27 -11.63
N ASP A 18 -0.80 15.51 -11.74
CA ASP A 18 0.10 14.68 -12.54
C ASP A 18 0.36 13.31 -11.87
N LEU A 19 0.33 13.25 -10.54
CA LEU A 19 0.54 12.02 -9.77
C LEU A 19 -0.77 11.31 -9.39
N ALA A 20 -1.91 11.96 -9.54
CA ALA A 20 -3.21 11.39 -9.20
C ALA A 20 -3.51 10.11 -10.02
N ALA A 21 -3.18 10.14 -11.31
CA ALA A 21 -3.31 8.96 -12.18
C ALA A 21 -2.34 7.83 -11.77
N ALA A 22 -1.12 8.19 -11.37
CA ALA A 22 -0.11 7.24 -10.93
C ALA A 22 -0.51 6.53 -9.63
N GLU A 23 -1.06 7.25 -8.64
CA GLU A 23 -1.56 6.64 -7.40
C GLU A 23 -2.65 5.60 -7.69
N ILE A 24 -3.59 5.93 -8.59
CA ILE A 24 -4.67 5.02 -9.00
C ILE A 24 -4.09 3.78 -9.70
N ALA A 25 -3.13 3.98 -10.60
CA ALA A 25 -2.47 2.89 -11.31
C ALA A 25 -1.74 1.94 -10.35
N MET A 26 -1.01 2.48 -9.37
CA MET A 26 -0.30 1.67 -8.38
C MET A 26 -1.25 0.86 -7.49
N LYS A 27 -2.37 1.44 -7.04
CA LYS A 27 -3.39 0.70 -6.28
C LYS A 27 -3.96 -0.47 -7.06
N ARG A 28 -4.35 -0.23 -8.33
CA ARG A 28 -4.85 -1.27 -9.22
C ARG A 28 -3.82 -2.37 -9.48
N ALA A 29 -2.55 -2.00 -9.63
CA ALA A 29 -1.47 -2.96 -9.82
C ALA A 29 -1.29 -3.86 -8.59
N ALA A 30 -1.33 -3.28 -7.39
CA ALA A 30 -1.25 -4.02 -6.13
C ALA A 30 -2.44 -4.98 -5.93
N GLU A 31 -3.66 -4.55 -6.23
CA GLU A 31 -4.85 -5.41 -6.19
C GLU A 31 -4.72 -6.59 -7.15
N ARG A 32 -4.34 -6.34 -8.41
CA ARG A 32 -4.13 -7.41 -9.41
C ARG A 32 -3.03 -8.38 -9.02
N ALA A 33 -1.96 -7.91 -8.38
CA ALA A 33 -0.89 -8.78 -7.88
C ALA A 33 -1.43 -9.77 -6.84
N ARG A 34 -2.23 -9.28 -5.87
CA ARG A 34 -2.88 -10.13 -4.86
C ARG A 34 -3.87 -11.10 -5.48
N GLU A 35 -4.69 -10.67 -6.42
CA GLU A 35 -5.62 -11.56 -7.12
C GLU A 35 -4.90 -12.69 -7.88
N ARG A 36 -3.81 -12.36 -8.58
CA ARG A 36 -3.00 -13.36 -9.29
C ARG A 36 -2.36 -14.33 -8.33
N ALA A 37 -1.78 -13.83 -7.24
CA ALA A 37 -1.17 -14.64 -6.20
C ALA A 37 -2.17 -15.65 -5.61
N LYS A 38 -3.38 -15.18 -5.25
CA LYS A 38 -4.48 -16.05 -4.80
C LYS A 38 -4.85 -17.14 -5.80
N ARG A 39 -4.91 -16.82 -7.10
CA ARG A 39 -5.28 -17.80 -8.15
C ARG A 39 -4.27 -18.94 -8.30
N ILE A 40 -3.00 -18.67 -8.06
CA ILE A 40 -1.92 -19.66 -8.21
C ILE A 40 -1.46 -20.24 -6.87
N GLY A 41 -2.09 -19.87 -5.76
CA GLY A 41 -1.70 -20.29 -4.41
C GLY A 41 -0.36 -19.72 -3.94
N ALA A 42 0.08 -18.58 -4.49
CA ALA A 42 1.30 -17.88 -4.10
C ALA A 42 0.97 -16.69 -3.16
N GLY A 43 1.98 -16.23 -2.42
CA GLY A 43 1.92 -14.98 -1.66
C GLY A 43 2.45 -13.76 -2.44
N VAL A 44 2.21 -12.56 -1.91
CA VAL A 44 2.76 -11.29 -2.40
C VAL A 44 3.73 -10.73 -1.35
N MET A 45 4.93 -10.35 -1.77
CA MET A 45 5.88 -9.66 -0.89
C MET A 45 5.50 -8.18 -0.77
N VAL A 46 5.38 -7.69 0.46
CA VAL A 46 5.07 -6.28 0.76
C VAL A 46 6.08 -5.71 1.73
N LEU A 47 6.34 -4.41 1.63
CA LEU A 47 7.08 -3.67 2.63
C LEU A 47 6.11 -3.21 3.73
N LYS A 48 6.30 -3.70 4.94
CA LYS A 48 5.53 -3.34 6.12
C LYS A 48 6.48 -3.09 7.28
N ASP A 49 6.38 -1.91 7.91
CA ASP A 49 7.22 -1.52 9.04
C ASP A 49 8.74 -1.70 8.74
N ASP A 50 9.17 -1.22 7.58
CA ASP A 50 10.54 -1.36 7.03
C ASP A 50 11.04 -2.80 6.86
N ARG A 51 10.12 -3.78 6.83
CA ARG A 51 10.43 -5.19 6.61
C ARG A 51 9.69 -5.73 5.40
N ILE A 52 10.36 -6.58 4.64
CA ILE A 52 9.71 -7.34 3.56
C ILE A 52 9.02 -8.54 4.21
N VAL A 53 7.71 -8.63 4.04
CA VAL A 53 6.87 -9.72 4.57
C VAL A 53 6.01 -10.31 3.45
N GLU A 54 5.71 -11.60 3.54
CA GLU A 54 4.81 -12.28 2.60
C GLU A 54 3.35 -12.19 3.10
N GLU A 55 2.46 -11.66 2.26
CA GLU A 55 1.00 -11.72 2.44
C GLU A 55 0.42 -12.90 1.62
N LYS A 56 -0.47 -13.70 2.22
CA LYS A 56 -1.20 -14.80 1.55
C LYS A 56 -2.70 -14.52 1.51
#